data_AF-A0A433VG38-F1
#
_entry.id   AF-A0A433VG38-F1
#
_cell.length_a   1.000
_cell.length_b   1.000
_cell.length_c   1.000
_cell.angle_alpha   90.00
_cell.angle_beta   90.00
_cell.angle_gamma   90.00
#
_symmetry.space_group_name_H-M   'P 1'
#
loop_
_entity.id
_entity.type
_entity.pdbx_description
1 polymer ?
#
loop_
_entity_poly.entity_id
_entity_poly.type
_entity_poly.pdbx_seq_one_letter_code
_entity_poly.pdbx_strand_id
1 'polypeptide(L)'
;MGSILRVASEDKILNMAFEQIEAFLKKMQSEPELKNEVLAAPTADDVARIALKLGFEFSGDELLRMSGKKVGSITVIKTDLPGEYN
;
A
#
# COMPACT_ATOMS: atom_id res chain seq x y z
N MET A 1 34.51 20.37 -6.11
CA MET A 1 33.83 19.22 -5.46
C MET A 1 32.64 19.73 -4.69
N GLY A 2 31.42 19.39 -5.11
CA GLY A 2 30.20 19.84 -4.44
C GLY A 2 29.01 19.27 -5.19
N SER A 3 28.74 17.98 -4.98
CA SER A 3 27.60 17.28 -5.57
C SER A 3 26.31 17.85 -4.98
N ILE A 4 25.67 18.77 -5.70
CA ILE A 4 24.34 19.34 -5.38
C ILE A 4 23.17 18.51 -5.95
N LEU A 5 23.41 17.26 -6.36
CA LEU A 5 22.39 16.38 -6.91
C LEU A 5 21.92 15.37 -5.86
N ARG A 6 21.06 15.78 -4.91
CA ARG A 6 20.41 14.81 -4.02
C ARG A 6 19.15 15.31 -3.30
N VAL A 7 18.26 16.07 -3.95
CA VAL A 7 16.92 16.36 -3.37
C VAL A 7 15.84 16.52 -4.46
N ALA A 8 15.84 15.68 -5.48
CA ALA A 8 14.75 15.64 -6.48
C ALA A 8 14.32 14.20 -6.84
N SER A 9 14.91 13.19 -6.20
CA SER A 9 14.67 11.78 -6.51
C SER A 9 13.74 11.10 -5.51
N GLU A 10 13.56 11.64 -4.30
CA GLU A 10 12.72 11.03 -3.25
C GLU A 10 11.22 11.26 -3.50
N ASP A 11 10.83 12.44 -3.98
CA ASP A 11 9.43 12.75 -4.33
C ASP A 11 8.92 11.93 -5.53
N LYS A 12 9.83 11.57 -6.45
CA LYS A 12 9.48 10.80 -7.66
C LYS A 12 9.24 9.30 -7.36
N ILE A 13 9.93 8.76 -6.36
CA ILE A 13 9.78 7.36 -5.91
C ILE A 13 8.48 7.19 -5.12
N LEU A 14 8.15 8.16 -4.26
CA LEU A 14 6.89 8.17 -3.51
C LEU A 14 5.67 8.22 -4.44
N ASN A 15 5.75 8.94 -5.56
CA ASN A 15 4.68 8.96 -6.56
C ASN A 15 4.46 7.59 -7.19
N MET A 16 5.52 6.88 -7.60
CA MET A 16 5.39 5.56 -8.22
C MET A 16 4.78 4.53 -7.28
N ALA A 17 5.24 4.47 -6.03
CA ALA A 17 4.69 3.55 -5.04
C ALA A 17 3.24 3.90 -4.68
N PHE A 18 2.91 5.20 -4.61
CA PHE A 18 1.55 5.65 -4.38
C PHE A 18 0.62 5.16 -5.48
N GLU A 19 0.99 5.38 -6.76
CA GLU A 19 0.22 4.93 -7.92
C GLU A 19 -0.03 3.41 -7.93
N GLN A 20 0.98 2.61 -7.57
CA GLN A 20 0.84 1.15 -7.43
C GLN A 20 -0.16 0.77 -6.34
N ILE A 21 -0.07 1.43 -5.18
CA ILE A 21 -0.99 1.18 -4.08
C ILE A 21 -2.42 1.66 -4.44
N GLU A 22 -2.60 2.81 -5.11
CA GLU A 22 -3.92 3.25 -5.59
C GLU A 22 -4.54 2.21 -6.53
N ALA A 23 -3.77 1.74 -7.50
CA ALA A 23 -4.22 0.77 -8.49
C ALA A 23 -4.56 -0.58 -7.85
N PHE A 24 -3.76 -1.02 -6.88
CA PHE A 24 -4.03 -2.21 -6.08
C PHE A 24 -5.33 -2.08 -5.27
N LEU A 25 -5.52 -0.96 -4.56
CA LEU A 25 -6.73 -0.70 -3.78
C LEU A 25 -7.98 -0.66 -4.67
N LYS A 26 -7.87 -0.07 -5.86
CA LYS A 26 -8.97 -0.04 -6.85
C LYS A 26 -9.29 -1.44 -7.35
N LYS A 27 -8.29 -2.27 -7.61
CA LYS A 27 -8.48 -3.68 -7.99
C LYS A 27 -9.17 -4.48 -6.88
N MET A 28 -8.75 -4.29 -5.63
CA MET A 28 -9.39 -4.89 -4.44
C MET A 28 -10.87 -4.49 -4.30
N GLN A 29 -11.27 -3.29 -4.74
CA GLN A 29 -12.69 -2.90 -4.74
C GLN A 29 -13.52 -3.67 -5.78
N SER A 30 -12.91 -4.06 -6.90
CA SER A 30 -13.58 -4.83 -7.95
C SER A 30 -13.51 -6.34 -7.73
N GLU A 31 -12.56 -6.83 -6.93
CA GLU A 31 -12.33 -8.26 -6.70
C GLU A 31 -12.54 -8.63 -5.22
N PRO A 32 -13.71 -9.21 -4.85
CA PRO A 32 -14.01 -9.55 -3.46
C PRO A 32 -13.11 -10.66 -2.90
N GLU A 33 -12.61 -11.56 -3.75
CA GLU A 33 -11.62 -12.57 -3.38
C GLU A 33 -10.29 -11.96 -2.94
N LEU A 34 -9.78 -10.99 -3.70
CA LEU A 34 -8.58 -10.22 -3.36
C LEU A 34 -8.79 -9.44 -2.06
N LYS A 35 -9.98 -8.84 -1.88
CA LYS A 35 -10.32 -8.17 -0.64
C LYS A 35 -10.28 -9.10 0.56
N ASN A 36 -10.83 -10.31 0.46
CA ASN A 36 -10.77 -11.28 1.55
C ASN A 36 -9.32 -11.73 1.84
N GLU A 37 -8.50 -11.91 0.81
CA GLU A 37 -7.09 -12.26 0.97
C GLU A 37 -6.31 -11.14 1.68
N VAL A 38 -6.54 -9.88 1.30
CA VAL A 38 -5.94 -8.70 1.95
C VAL A 38 -6.44 -8.52 3.39
N LEU A 39 -7.72 -8.78 3.66
CA LEU A 39 -8.27 -8.72 5.01
C LEU A 39 -7.78 -9.85 5.92
N ALA A 40 -7.45 -11.01 5.35
CA ALA A 40 -6.85 -12.13 6.08
C ALA A 40 -5.35 -11.93 6.35
N ALA A 41 -4.72 -10.93 5.70
CA ALA A 41 -3.31 -10.61 5.89
C ALA A 41 -3.09 -9.97 7.28
N PRO A 42 -2.24 -10.56 8.15
CA PRO A 42 -2.04 -10.04 9.50
C PRO A 42 -1.16 -8.79 9.55
N THR A 43 -0.38 -8.52 8.50
CA THR A 43 0.55 -7.39 8.45
C THR A 43 0.53 -6.67 7.11
N ALA A 44 1.00 -5.42 7.11
CA ALA A 44 1.18 -4.64 5.87
C ALA A 44 2.19 -5.29 4.91
N ASP A 45 3.17 -6.05 5.42
CA ASP A 45 4.11 -6.82 4.61
C ASP A 45 3.41 -7.99 3.88
N ASP A 46 2.51 -8.70 4.56
CA ASP A 46 1.69 -9.74 3.93
C ASP A 46 0.82 -9.15 2.81
N VAL A 47 0.24 -7.96 3.01
CA VAL A 47 -0.49 -7.24 1.96
C VAL A 47 0.41 -6.88 0.78
N ALA A 48 1.63 -6.39 1.04
CA ALA A 48 2.61 -6.11 0.01
C ALA A 48 3.00 -7.37 -0.80
N ARG A 49 3.11 -8.53 -0.13
CA ARG A 49 3.34 -9.81 -0.82
C ARG A 49 2.17 -10.24 -1.71
N ILE A 50 0.93 -10.00 -1.28
CA ILE A 50 -0.27 -10.25 -2.11
C ILE A 50 -0.25 -9.35 -3.35
N ALA A 51 0.01 -8.07 -3.15
CA ALA A 51 0.14 -7.09 -4.23
C ALA A 51 1.26 -7.43 -5.22
N LEU A 52 2.42 -7.87 -4.71
CA LEU A 52 3.56 -8.29 -5.53
C LEU A 52 3.21 -9.46 -6.46
N LYS A 53 2.41 -10.43 -6.00
CA LYS A 53 1.93 -11.53 -6.85
C LYS A 53 1.08 -11.06 -8.04
N LEU A 54 0.41 -9.92 -7.88
CA LEU A 54 -0.43 -9.29 -8.90
C LEU A 54 0.34 -8.30 -9.78
N GLY A 55 1.64 -8.10 -9.53
CA GLY A 55 2.51 -7.20 -10.28
C GLY A 55 2.57 -5.76 -9.73
N PHE A 56 2.07 -5.52 -8.51
CA PHE A 56 2.21 -4.23 -7.85
C PHE A 56 3.47 -4.21 -6.98
N GLU A 57 4.34 -3.23 -7.22
CA GLU A 57 5.62 -3.12 -6.52
C GLU A 57 5.56 -2.02 -5.44
N PHE A 58 5.24 -2.42 -4.22
CA PHE A 58 5.32 -1.58 -3.03
C PHE A 58 5.63 -2.41 -1.78
N SER A 59 6.18 -1.76 -0.76
CA SER A 59 6.54 -2.37 0.52
C SER A 59 5.48 -2.10 1.59
N GLY A 60 5.47 -2.93 2.65
CA GLY A 60 4.60 -2.71 3.80
C GLY A 60 4.81 -1.33 4.46
N ASP A 61 6.05 -0.84 4.52
CA ASP A 61 6.37 0.51 5.01
C ASP A 61 5.74 1.63 4.18
N GLU A 62 5.67 1.46 2.86
CA GLU A 62 5.05 2.44 1.94
C GLU A 62 3.53 2.46 2.12
N LEU A 63 2.93 1.29 2.32
CA LEU A 63 1.52 1.16 2.68
C LEU A 63 1.22 1.78 4.06
N LEU A 64 2.10 1.59 5.04
CA LEU A 64 1.98 2.21 6.37
C LEU A 64 2.16 3.73 6.33
N ARG A 65 3.03 4.24 5.47
CA ARG A 65 3.19 5.69 5.22
C ARG A 65 1.98 6.29 4.52
N MET A 66 1.28 5.50 3.70
CA MET A 66 0.01 5.89 3.11
C MET A 66 -1.14 5.79 4.11
N SER A 67 -1.04 4.92 5.11
CA SER A 67 -2.05 4.81 6.15
C SER A 67 -2.24 6.15 6.87
N GLY A 68 -3.47 6.66 6.88
CA GLY A 68 -3.81 8.01 7.31
C GLY A 68 -3.92 9.05 6.19
N LYS A 69 -3.54 8.72 4.94
CA LYS A 69 -3.80 9.52 3.74
C LYS A 69 -5.02 8.99 3.01
N LYS A 70 -5.83 9.92 2.48
CA LYS A 70 -7.00 9.61 1.67
C LYS A 70 -6.60 9.51 0.20
N VAL A 71 -6.90 8.37 -0.42
CA VAL A 71 -6.62 8.07 -1.81
C VAL A 71 -7.95 8.08 -2.58
N GLY A 72 -8.28 9.22 -3.19
CA GLY A 72 -9.60 9.42 -3.79
C GLY A 72 -10.74 9.25 -2.77
N SER A 73 -11.52 8.17 -2.88
CA SER A 73 -12.59 7.79 -1.95
C SER A 73 -12.18 6.74 -0.92
N ILE A 74 -10.94 6.23 -0.99
CA ILE A 74 -10.44 5.14 -0.14
C ILE A 74 -9.63 5.76 1.00
N THR A 75 -10.11 5.57 2.22
CA THR A 75 -9.35 5.93 3.42
C THR A 75 -8.59 4.70 3.87
N VAL A 76 -7.27 4.70 3.72
CA VAL A 76 -6.42 3.66 4.30
C VAL A 76 -6.31 3.94 5.79
N ILE A 77 -7.08 3.22 6.60
CA ILE A 77 -6.99 3.28 8.06
C ILE A 77 -6.09 2.14 8.55
N LYS A 78 -5.25 2.41 9.55
CA LYS A 78 -4.67 1.32 10.34
C LYS A 78 -5.82 0.72 11.13
N THR A 79 -6.33 -0.42 10.67
CA THR A 79 -7.24 -1.18 11.51
C THR A 79 -6.39 -1.84 12.59
N ASP A 80 -6.38 -1.23 13.77
CA ASP A 80 -6.15 -1.96 15.01
C ASP A 80 -7.34 -2.90 15.13
N LEU A 81 -7.16 -4.19 14.81
CA LEU A 81 -8.21 -5.20 14.95
C LEU A 81 -8.14 -5.74 16.40
N PRO A 82 -9.01 -5.33 17.33
CA PRO A 82 -9.30 -6.11 18.53
C PRO A 82 -10.33 -7.17 18.15
N GLY A 83 -9.93 -8.16 17.35
CA GLY A 83 -10.88 -9.13 16.82
C GLY A 83 -10.25 -10.49 16.66
N GLU A 84 -10.42 -11.32 17.67
CA GLU A 84 -10.30 -12.77 17.55
C GLU A 84 -11.06 -13.26 16.31
N TYR A 85 -10.37 -14.00 15.44
CA TYR A 85 -11.00 -14.82 14.42
C TYR A 85 -11.31 -16.18 15.05
N ASN A 86 -12.59 -16.50 15.19
CA ASN A 86 -13.09 -17.84 15.51
C ASN A 86 -14.02 -18.33 14.40
#